data_AF-A0A9X4C3Q9-F1
#
_entry.id   AF-A0A9X4C3Q9-F1
#
_cell.length_a   1.000
_cell.length_b   1.000
_cell.length_c   1.000
_cell.angle_alpha   90.00
_cell.angle_beta   90.00
_cell.angle_gamma   90.00
#
_symmetry.space_group_name_H-M   'P 1'
#
loop_
_entity.id
_entity.type
_entity.pdbx_description
1 polymer ?
#
loop_
_entity_poly.entity_id
_entity_poly.type
_entity_poly.pdbx_seq_one_letter_code
_entity_poly.pdbx_strand_id
1 'polypeptide(L)'
;MTDLMNKHSGDLQVAGEQRLTAAQFQRSTEQEPMEEFEPIRDFFQRRQAKHLSERASTVQIVTERAAAYRGHFVFPGIDTFAGIEVDGQRVGYVDYGINPLGDRLYINKIEIEDQHQRGGVGLSVMWLLWRTHQVPLVPIQEFWSSKGFWYKARQRLAAAGALIDPELHTGDLEQAQQRWRHLIPELPHERQIREMMASPEWPEIEAGFNARQAL
;
A
#
# COMPACT_ATOMS: atom_id res chain seq x y z
N MET A 1 39.93 19.43 60.67
CA MET A 1 40.04 18.16 61.43
C MET A 1 38.94 17.26 60.90
N THR A 2 39.25 16.40 59.91
CA THR A 2 39.54 14.94 60.09
C THR A 2 38.28 14.23 60.60
N ASP A 3 37.74 13.18 59.97
CA ASP A 3 38.41 12.11 59.26
C ASP A 3 37.41 11.21 58.48
N LEU A 4 37.94 10.61 57.42
CA LEU A 4 37.80 9.22 56.98
C LEU A 4 36.46 8.46 57.07
N MET A 5 36.02 8.03 55.89
CA MET A 5 35.67 6.64 55.50
C MET A 5 34.96 5.75 56.54
N ASN A 6 33.73 5.33 56.22
CA ASN A 6 33.46 3.89 56.26
C ASN A 6 32.51 3.46 55.15
N LYS A 7 32.94 2.40 54.46
CA LYS A 7 32.22 1.69 53.40
C LYS A 7 31.13 0.84 54.04
N HIS A 8 29.97 0.75 53.41
CA HIS A 8 29.26 -0.53 53.31
C HIS A 8 28.55 -0.63 51.97
N SER A 9 28.97 -1.63 51.20
CA SER A 9 28.28 -2.21 50.06
C SER A 9 26.91 -2.72 50.47
N GLY A 10 25.92 -2.49 49.61
CA GLY A 10 24.60 -3.10 49.67
C GLY A 10 24.01 -3.08 48.28
N ASP A 11 24.08 -4.24 47.63
CA ASP A 11 23.69 -4.59 46.27
C ASP A 11 22.41 -3.90 45.74
N LEU A 12 22.53 -3.24 44.59
CA LEU A 12 21.43 -2.94 43.68
C LEU A 12 21.59 -3.82 42.43
N GLN A 13 20.94 -4.97 42.45
CA GLN A 13 20.72 -5.79 41.26
C GLN A 13 19.77 -5.05 40.31
N VAL A 14 20.32 -4.46 39.25
CA VAL A 14 19.54 -3.99 38.10
C VAL A 14 19.30 -5.20 37.20
N ALA A 15 18.06 -5.65 37.16
CA ALA A 15 17.60 -6.68 36.25
C ALA A 15 17.60 -6.17 34.81
N GLY A 16 18.19 -6.94 33.89
CA GLY A 16 17.79 -6.93 32.48
C GLY A 16 18.71 -6.23 31.47
N GLU A 17 20.03 -6.25 31.62
CA GLU A 17 20.92 -6.02 30.47
C GLU A 17 20.96 -7.27 29.59
N GLN A 18 20.07 -7.37 28.59
CA GLN A 18 20.28 -8.28 27.47
C GLN A 18 21.47 -7.77 26.67
N ARG A 19 22.66 -8.32 26.95
CA ARG A 19 23.83 -8.13 26.09
C ARG A 19 23.53 -8.76 24.73
N LEU A 20 23.33 -7.90 23.73
CA LEU A 20 23.25 -8.30 22.34
C LEU A 20 24.54 -9.04 21.97
N THR A 21 24.40 -10.25 21.41
CA THR A 21 25.53 -11.03 20.90
C THR A 21 26.12 -10.34 19.67
N ALA A 22 27.40 -10.58 19.37
CA ALA A 22 28.07 -9.97 18.21
C ALA A 22 27.31 -10.17 16.88
N ALA A 23 26.57 -11.28 16.75
CA ALA A 23 25.71 -11.58 15.61
C ALA A 23 24.44 -10.70 15.54
N GLN A 24 23.95 -10.20 16.66
CA GLN A 24 22.82 -9.25 16.72
C GLN A 24 23.26 -7.82 16.43
N PHE A 25 24.50 -7.44 16.79
CA PHE A 25 25.10 -6.17 16.38
C PHE A 25 25.30 -6.08 14.86
N GLN A 26 25.69 -7.18 14.21
CA GLN A 26 25.87 -7.23 12.75
C GLN A 26 24.57 -7.13 11.95
N ARG A 27 23.41 -7.49 12.54
CA ARG A 27 22.09 -7.28 11.91
C ARG A 27 21.49 -5.88 12.12
N SER A 28 22.02 -5.09 13.06
CA SER A 28 21.61 -3.68 13.24
C SER A 28 22.41 -2.70 12.39
N THR A 29 23.42 -3.17 11.65
CA THR A 29 24.25 -2.36 10.75
C THR A 29 23.91 -2.52 9.27
N GLU A 30 22.86 -3.26 8.93
CA GLU A 30 22.19 -3.04 7.63
C GLU A 30 21.43 -1.72 7.74
N GLN A 31 22.20 -0.62 7.67
CA GLN A 31 21.69 0.69 7.35
C GLN A 31 20.88 0.50 6.07
N GLU A 32 19.56 0.68 6.15
CA GLU A 32 18.79 1.00 4.95
C GLU A 32 19.58 2.09 4.21
N PRO A 33 19.83 1.94 2.90
CA PRO A 33 20.59 2.92 2.16
C PRO A 33 19.86 4.25 2.30
N MET A 34 20.41 5.11 3.17
CA MET A 34 19.97 6.47 3.32
C MET A 34 20.22 7.10 1.95
N GLU A 35 19.15 7.42 1.21
CA GLU A 35 19.28 8.06 -0.10
C GLU A 35 20.22 9.26 0.05
N GLU A 36 21.40 9.14 -0.54
CA GLU A 36 22.44 10.15 -0.42
C GLU A 36 21.90 11.43 -1.07
N PHE A 37 21.98 12.54 -0.33
CA PHE A 37 21.55 13.85 -0.82
C PHE A 37 22.37 14.19 -2.07
N GLU A 38 21.68 14.33 -3.20
CA GLU A 38 22.28 14.73 -4.47
C GLU A 38 21.82 16.16 -4.78
N PRO A 39 22.63 17.20 -4.52
CA PRO A 39 22.17 18.59 -4.50
C PRO A 39 21.46 19.03 -5.78
N ILE A 40 21.95 18.58 -6.94
CA ILE A 40 21.37 18.92 -8.24
C ILE A 40 20.03 18.20 -8.43
N ARG A 41 20.01 16.88 -8.26
CA ARG A 41 18.80 16.05 -8.38
C ARG A 41 17.72 16.54 -7.43
N ASP A 42 18.06 16.69 -6.16
CA ASP A 42 17.10 17.00 -5.10
C ASP A 42 16.58 18.44 -5.23
N PHE A 43 17.40 19.39 -5.70
CA PHE A 43 16.94 20.74 -6.01
C PHE A 43 15.91 20.75 -7.15
N PHE A 44 16.21 20.06 -8.26
CA PHE A 44 15.28 19.97 -9.38
C PHE A 44 14.01 19.21 -9.00
N GLN A 45 14.14 18.12 -8.26
CA GLN A 45 13.03 17.32 -7.77
C GLN A 45 12.07 18.16 -6.91
N ARG A 46 12.60 18.90 -5.93
CA ARG A 46 11.80 19.81 -5.08
C ARG A 46 11.08 20.87 -5.92
N ARG A 47 11.74 21.41 -6.94
CA ARG A 47 11.12 22.38 -7.86
C ARG A 47 9.96 21.75 -8.65
N GLN A 48 10.13 20.53 -9.17
CA GLN A 48 9.07 19.84 -9.91
C GLN A 48 7.90 19.47 -9.00
N ALA A 49 8.17 18.97 -7.80
CA ALA A 49 7.16 18.68 -6.79
C ALA A 49 6.35 19.92 -6.40
N LYS A 50 7.02 21.08 -6.24
CA LYS A 50 6.36 22.36 -6.00
C LYS A 50 5.43 22.74 -7.16
N HIS A 51 5.92 22.66 -8.40
CA HIS A 51 5.11 22.97 -9.57
C HIS A 51 3.89 22.04 -9.74
N LEU A 52 4.04 20.73 -9.48
CA LEU A 52 2.90 19.80 -9.46
C LEU A 52 1.90 20.15 -8.35
N SER A 53 2.39 20.54 -7.17
CA SER A 53 1.53 20.94 -6.05
C SER A 53 0.75 22.22 -6.35
N GLU A 54 1.40 23.22 -6.97
CA GLU A 54 0.74 24.45 -7.42
C GLU A 54 -0.34 24.15 -8.47
N ARG A 55 -0.05 23.27 -9.43
CA ARG A 55 -1.04 22.84 -10.44
C ARG A 55 -2.21 22.05 -9.85
N ALA A 56 -1.95 21.26 -8.81
CA ALA A 56 -2.98 20.46 -8.15
C ALA A 56 -3.78 21.24 -7.10
N SER A 57 -3.44 22.52 -6.84
CA SER A 57 -4.03 23.30 -5.75
C SER A 57 -5.55 23.51 -5.85
N THR A 58 -6.10 23.51 -7.06
CA THR A 58 -7.55 23.65 -7.31
C THR A 58 -8.28 22.31 -7.41
N VAL A 59 -7.54 21.20 -7.42
CA VAL A 59 -8.09 19.84 -7.60
C VAL A 59 -8.31 19.19 -6.24
N GLN A 60 -9.47 18.58 -6.04
CA GLN A 60 -9.79 17.79 -4.86
C GLN A 60 -10.25 16.39 -5.26
N ILE A 61 -9.92 15.41 -4.42
CA ILE A 61 -10.40 14.02 -4.51
C ILE A 61 -11.38 13.82 -3.35
N VAL A 62 -12.66 13.64 -3.68
CA VAL A 62 -13.74 13.54 -2.69
C VAL A 62 -14.19 12.09 -2.64
N THR A 63 -13.82 11.39 -1.57
CA THR A 63 -14.16 9.98 -1.37
C THR A 63 -15.67 9.78 -1.28
N GLU A 64 -16.20 8.91 -2.14
CA GLU A 64 -17.62 8.52 -2.11
C GLU A 64 -17.80 7.15 -1.45
N ARG A 65 -16.89 6.21 -1.74
CA ARG A 65 -16.84 4.87 -1.15
C ARG A 65 -15.40 4.48 -0.90
N ALA A 66 -15.12 3.85 0.24
CA ALA A 66 -13.81 3.30 0.57
C ALA A 66 -13.98 1.96 1.31
N ALA A 67 -14.12 0.87 0.57
CA ALA A 67 -14.21 -0.49 1.12
C ALA A 67 -13.98 -1.53 0.02
N ALA A 68 -13.06 -2.48 0.25
CA ALA A 68 -12.95 -3.67 -0.58
C ALA A 68 -13.87 -4.78 -0.05
N TYR A 69 -14.63 -5.42 -0.94
CA TYR A 69 -15.41 -6.61 -0.61
C TYR A 69 -14.58 -7.88 -0.86
N ARG A 70 -14.94 -8.99 -0.20
CA ARG A 70 -14.28 -10.29 -0.44
C ARG A 70 -14.41 -10.67 -1.92
N GLY A 71 -13.30 -11.06 -2.53
CA GLY A 71 -13.23 -11.37 -3.96
C GLY A 71 -12.76 -10.18 -4.82
N HIS A 72 -12.71 -8.97 -4.26
CA HIS A 72 -12.04 -7.85 -4.90
C HIS A 72 -10.52 -8.03 -4.91
N PHE A 73 -9.83 -7.54 -5.95
CA PHE A 73 -8.39 -7.72 -6.14
C PHE A 73 -7.57 -7.27 -4.92
N VAL A 74 -7.85 -6.09 -4.37
CA VAL A 74 -7.11 -5.57 -3.22
C VAL A 74 -7.60 -6.06 -1.85
N PHE A 75 -8.60 -6.95 -1.76
CA PHE A 75 -9.11 -7.44 -0.47
C PHE A 75 -8.03 -8.17 0.35
N PRO A 76 -7.97 -8.02 1.69
CA PRO A 76 -8.78 -7.17 2.58
C PRO A 76 -8.33 -5.69 2.73
N GLY A 77 -7.67 -5.13 1.74
CA GLY A 77 -7.27 -3.73 1.69
C GLY A 77 -8.45 -2.79 1.43
N ILE A 78 -8.18 -1.64 0.82
CA ILE A 78 -9.19 -0.59 0.59
C ILE A 78 -9.36 -0.38 -0.91
N ASP A 79 -10.59 -0.50 -1.40
CA ASP A 79 -11.01 -0.07 -2.73
C ASP A 79 -11.75 1.26 -2.60
N THR A 80 -11.31 2.28 -3.32
CA THR A 80 -11.81 3.65 -3.21
C THR A 80 -12.36 4.14 -4.54
N PHE A 81 -13.63 4.53 -4.50
CA PHE A 81 -14.27 5.31 -5.55
C PHE A 81 -14.43 6.74 -5.06
N ALA A 82 -13.86 7.69 -5.80
CA ALA A 82 -13.85 9.09 -5.41
C ALA A 82 -14.16 9.99 -6.60
N GLY A 83 -14.90 11.05 -6.35
CA GLY A 83 -15.11 12.10 -7.31
C GLY A 83 -13.91 13.04 -7.42
N ILE A 84 -13.71 13.60 -8.60
CA ILE A 84 -12.69 14.62 -8.86
C ILE A 84 -13.39 15.96 -8.97
N GLU A 85 -12.96 16.93 -8.18
CA GLU A 85 -13.48 18.30 -8.20
C GLU A 85 -12.40 19.29 -8.58
N VAL A 86 -12.80 20.33 -9.33
CA VAL A 86 -11.99 21.50 -9.64
C VAL A 86 -12.77 22.72 -9.21
N ASP A 87 -12.20 23.52 -8.30
CA ASP A 87 -12.87 24.72 -7.74
C ASP A 87 -14.29 24.43 -7.21
N GLY A 88 -14.49 23.25 -6.64
CA GLY A 88 -15.77 22.78 -6.07
C GLY A 88 -16.78 22.23 -7.09
N GLN A 89 -16.45 22.18 -8.37
CA GLN A 89 -17.26 21.54 -9.40
C GLN A 89 -16.78 20.11 -9.67
N ARG A 90 -17.67 19.12 -9.67
CA ARG A 90 -17.39 17.74 -10.11
C ARG A 90 -17.04 17.75 -11.60
N VAL A 91 -15.90 17.14 -11.95
CA VAL A 91 -15.37 17.07 -13.34
C VAL A 91 -14.99 15.66 -13.78
N GLY A 92 -15.24 14.66 -12.95
CA GLY A 92 -14.82 13.28 -13.21
C GLY A 92 -14.74 12.42 -11.94
N TYR A 93 -14.13 11.25 -12.06
CA TYR A 93 -13.93 10.32 -10.95
C TYR A 93 -12.63 9.54 -11.08
N VAL A 94 -12.17 9.01 -9.95
CA VAL A 94 -11.03 8.09 -9.84
C VAL A 94 -11.44 6.86 -9.05
N ASP A 95 -11.05 5.71 -9.56
CA ASP A 95 -11.22 4.40 -8.96
C ASP A 95 -9.83 3.81 -8.70
N TYR A 96 -9.50 3.61 -7.43
CA TYR A 96 -8.19 3.14 -7.02
C TYR A 96 -8.25 2.29 -5.74
N GLY A 97 -7.34 1.33 -5.64
CA GLY A 97 -7.25 0.44 -4.49
C GLY A 97 -5.85 0.39 -3.90
N ILE A 98 -5.77 0.18 -2.58
CA ILE A 98 -4.52 -0.08 -1.86
C ILE A 98 -4.62 -1.48 -1.28
N ASN A 99 -3.61 -2.30 -1.56
CA ASN A 99 -3.57 -3.67 -1.06
C ASN A 99 -3.37 -3.70 0.48
N PRO A 100 -3.57 -4.86 1.14
CA PRO A 100 -3.41 -4.97 2.60
C PRO A 100 -1.97 -4.76 3.09
N LEU A 101 -0.99 -4.87 2.20
CA LEU A 101 0.42 -4.61 2.55
C LEU A 101 0.69 -3.10 2.66
N GLY A 102 -0.19 -2.26 2.11
CA GLY A 102 -0.02 -0.81 2.11
C GLY A 102 1.18 -0.35 1.28
N ASP A 103 1.64 -1.16 0.32
CA ASP A 103 2.91 -0.93 -0.38
C ASP A 103 2.75 -0.43 -1.81
N ARG A 104 1.53 -0.50 -2.37
CA ARG A 104 1.21 -0.08 -3.73
C ARG A 104 -0.22 0.44 -3.80
N LEU A 105 -0.41 1.46 -4.62
CA LEU A 105 -1.72 1.99 -4.99
C LEU A 105 -2.01 1.63 -6.43
N TYR A 106 -3.05 0.85 -6.65
CA TYR A 106 -3.51 0.42 -7.96
C TYR A 106 -4.57 1.36 -8.50
N ILE A 107 -4.34 1.97 -9.65
CA ILE A 107 -5.30 2.87 -10.31
C ILE A 107 -6.08 2.03 -11.32
N ASN A 108 -7.35 1.76 -11.04
CA ASN A 108 -8.24 1.07 -11.98
C ASN A 108 -8.71 2.02 -13.07
N LYS A 109 -9.12 3.24 -12.70
CA LYS A 109 -9.65 4.20 -13.65
C LYS A 109 -9.46 5.65 -13.19
N ILE A 110 -9.11 6.52 -14.12
CA ILE A 110 -9.28 7.97 -13.98
C ILE A 110 -10.10 8.42 -15.19
N GLU A 111 -11.27 8.99 -14.93
CA GLU A 111 -12.13 9.54 -15.96
C GLU A 111 -12.36 11.02 -15.69
N ILE A 112 -12.08 11.84 -16.71
CA ILE A 112 -12.30 13.28 -16.69
C ILE A 112 -13.30 13.59 -17.80
N GLU A 113 -14.35 14.34 -17.47
CA GLU A 113 -15.32 14.81 -18.45
C GLU A 113 -14.63 15.55 -19.60
N ASP A 114 -15.11 15.34 -20.83
CA ASP A 114 -14.45 15.81 -22.06
C ASP A 114 -14.13 17.32 -22.04
N GLN A 115 -15.04 18.13 -21.50
CA GLN A 115 -14.89 19.59 -21.38
C GLN A 115 -13.75 20.01 -20.42
N HIS A 116 -13.33 19.13 -19.52
CA HIS A 116 -12.28 19.36 -18.53
C HIS A 116 -10.98 18.60 -18.86
N GLN A 117 -10.94 17.84 -19.96
CA GLN A 117 -9.74 17.16 -20.42
C GLN A 117 -8.67 18.15 -20.90
N ARG A 118 -7.42 17.68 -20.98
CA ARG A 118 -6.23 18.46 -21.42
C ARG A 118 -5.86 19.66 -20.53
N GLY A 119 -6.64 19.99 -19.50
CA GLY A 119 -6.28 20.98 -18.46
C GLY A 119 -5.24 20.49 -17.44
N GLY A 120 -4.88 19.20 -17.48
CA GLY A 120 -3.93 18.59 -16.54
C GLY A 120 -4.54 18.09 -15.24
N VAL A 121 -5.87 17.94 -15.19
CA VAL A 121 -6.60 17.39 -14.03
C VAL A 121 -6.12 15.98 -13.69
N GLY A 122 -6.07 15.06 -14.67
CA GLY A 122 -5.60 13.69 -14.42
C GLY A 122 -4.18 13.61 -13.85
N LEU A 123 -3.26 14.48 -14.28
CA LEU A 123 -1.91 14.55 -13.71
C LEU A 123 -1.92 15.05 -12.26
N SER A 124 -2.80 16.02 -11.97
CA SER A 124 -2.98 16.55 -10.63
C SER A 124 -3.57 15.50 -9.69
N VAL A 125 -4.53 14.70 -10.15
CA VAL A 125 -5.06 13.55 -9.42
C VAL A 125 -3.95 12.56 -9.08
N MET A 126 -3.12 12.16 -10.05
CA MET A 126 -1.99 11.25 -9.78
C MET A 126 -1.02 11.82 -8.75
N TRP A 127 -0.70 13.11 -8.85
CA TRP A 127 0.16 13.79 -7.86
C TRP A 127 -0.47 13.80 -6.46
N LEU A 128 -1.77 14.07 -6.35
CA LEU A 128 -2.48 14.07 -5.07
C LEU A 128 -2.55 12.66 -4.46
N LEU A 129 -2.80 11.62 -5.26
CA LEU A 129 -2.77 10.23 -4.81
C LEU A 129 -1.38 9.87 -4.26
N TRP A 130 -0.33 10.16 -5.02
CA TRP A 130 1.05 9.90 -4.55
C TRP A 130 1.37 10.70 -3.29
N ARG A 131 1.00 11.99 -3.23
CA ARG A 131 1.22 12.82 -2.04
C ARG A 131 0.54 12.25 -0.80
N THR A 132 -0.68 11.76 -0.95
CA THR A 132 -1.51 11.26 0.14
C THR A 132 -1.01 9.91 0.66
N HIS A 133 -0.62 9.01 -0.23
CA HIS A 133 -0.32 7.62 0.14
C HIS A 133 1.17 7.29 0.18
N GLN A 134 2.03 8.07 -0.47
CA GLN A 134 3.50 7.90 -0.50
C GLN A 134 3.97 6.49 -0.90
N VAL A 135 3.22 5.83 -1.79
CA VAL A 135 3.54 4.52 -2.36
C VAL A 135 3.57 4.58 -3.88
N PRO A 136 4.28 3.66 -4.57
CA PRO A 136 4.23 3.55 -6.01
C PRO A 136 2.80 3.43 -6.53
N LEU A 137 2.51 4.19 -7.58
CA LEU A 137 1.25 4.10 -8.32
C LEU A 137 1.38 3.02 -9.41
N VAL A 138 0.39 2.15 -9.54
CA VAL A 138 0.38 1.06 -10.51
C VAL A 138 -0.91 1.16 -11.34
N PRO A 139 -0.86 1.52 -12.63
CA PRO A 139 -2.06 1.47 -13.46
C PRO A 139 -2.50 0.03 -13.66
N ILE A 140 -3.78 -0.26 -13.45
CA ILE A 140 -4.41 -1.50 -13.93
C ILE A 140 -4.96 -1.20 -15.33
N GLN A 141 -4.46 -1.92 -16.33
CA GLN A 141 -4.90 -1.80 -17.72
C GLN A 141 -4.77 -0.39 -18.34
N GLU A 142 -3.73 -0.14 -19.14
CA GLU A 142 -3.62 1.09 -19.92
C GLU A 142 -4.28 0.93 -21.29
N PHE A 143 -5.32 1.72 -21.56
CA PHE A 143 -5.95 1.75 -22.87
C PHE A 143 -5.05 2.47 -23.88
N TRP A 144 -5.05 2.01 -25.14
CA TRP A 144 -4.28 2.60 -26.23
C TRP A 144 -4.48 4.13 -26.35
N SER A 145 -5.74 4.59 -26.23
CA SER A 145 -6.11 6.01 -26.27
C SER A 145 -5.46 6.85 -25.16
N SER A 146 -5.06 6.23 -24.05
CA SER A 146 -4.46 6.87 -22.89
C SER A 146 -2.93 6.79 -22.82
N LYS A 147 -2.26 6.07 -23.75
CA LYS A 147 -0.79 5.90 -23.71
C LYS A 147 -0.01 7.21 -23.69
N GLY A 148 -0.46 8.20 -24.47
CA GLY A 148 0.18 9.52 -24.49
C GLY A 148 0.06 10.27 -23.16
N PHE A 149 -0.98 10.00 -22.38
CA PHE A 149 -1.12 10.51 -21.02
C PHE A 149 -0.15 9.80 -20.07
N TRP A 150 -0.15 8.46 -20.03
CA TRP A 150 0.69 7.67 -19.12
C TRP A 150 2.18 7.91 -19.32
N TYR A 151 2.64 8.02 -20.57
CA TYR A 151 4.03 8.39 -20.88
C TYR A 151 4.42 9.73 -20.23
N LYS A 152 3.57 10.76 -20.38
CA LYS A 152 3.81 12.09 -19.79
C LYS A 152 3.69 12.08 -18.27
N ALA A 153 2.77 11.29 -17.72
CA ALA A 153 2.59 11.15 -16.28
C ALA A 153 3.85 10.57 -15.64
N ARG A 154 4.36 9.45 -16.17
CA ARG A 154 5.64 8.84 -15.74
C ARG A 154 6.78 9.84 -15.72
N GLN A 155 6.99 10.56 -16.83
CA GLN A 155 8.07 11.55 -16.91
C GLN A 155 7.94 12.66 -15.85
N ARG A 156 6.73 13.20 -15.67
CA ARG A 156 6.52 14.36 -14.78
C ARG A 156 6.52 13.98 -13.31
N LEU A 157 5.94 12.83 -12.95
CA LEU A 157 5.95 12.34 -11.58
C LEU A 157 7.36 11.90 -11.17
N ALA A 158 8.07 11.17 -12.04
CA ALA A 158 9.45 10.76 -11.75
C ALA A 158 10.37 11.98 -11.53
N ALA A 159 10.19 13.04 -12.32
CA ALA A 159 10.94 14.29 -12.13
C ALA A 159 10.66 14.99 -10.78
N ALA A 160 9.56 14.64 -10.10
CA ALA A 160 9.20 15.08 -8.76
C ALA A 160 9.47 14.02 -7.67
N GLY A 161 10.09 12.89 -8.02
CA GLY A 161 10.38 11.77 -7.11
C GLY A 161 9.22 10.81 -6.88
N ALA A 162 8.12 10.96 -7.62
CA ALA A 162 6.98 10.07 -7.54
C ALA A 162 7.12 8.90 -8.53
N LEU A 163 6.90 7.68 -8.04
CA LEU A 163 7.03 6.46 -8.83
C LEU A 163 5.69 6.03 -9.41
N ILE A 164 5.68 5.77 -10.72
CA ILE A 164 4.63 5.05 -11.41
C ILE A 164 5.26 3.78 -11.99
N ASP A 165 4.86 2.65 -11.45
CA ASP A 165 5.32 1.33 -11.88
C ASP A 165 4.76 0.96 -13.27
N PRO A 166 5.29 -0.11 -13.90
CA PRO A 166 4.67 -0.70 -15.06
C PRO A 166 3.20 -1.04 -14.83
N GLU A 167 2.42 -1.01 -15.91
CA GLU A 167 1.04 -1.47 -15.91
C GLU A 167 0.92 -2.90 -15.38
N LEU A 168 -0.11 -3.14 -14.57
CA LEU A 168 -0.58 -4.48 -14.23
C LEU A 168 -1.74 -4.84 -15.15
N HIS A 169 -1.57 -5.86 -15.99
CA HIS A 169 -2.66 -6.33 -16.84
C HIS A 169 -3.71 -7.05 -16.02
N THR A 170 -4.97 -6.97 -16.47
CA THR A 170 -6.10 -7.66 -15.82
C THR A 170 -5.89 -9.17 -15.67
N GLY A 171 -5.17 -9.80 -16.60
CA GLY A 171 -4.79 -11.22 -16.54
C GLY A 171 -3.79 -11.58 -15.43
N ASP A 172 -3.06 -10.59 -14.89
CA ASP A 172 -2.00 -10.79 -13.91
C ASP A 172 -2.46 -10.48 -12.48
N LEU A 173 -3.73 -10.07 -12.29
CA LEU A 173 -4.26 -9.68 -10.98
C LEU A 173 -4.20 -10.84 -9.97
N GLU A 174 -4.55 -12.06 -10.38
CA GLU A 174 -4.47 -13.23 -9.48
C GLU A 174 -3.04 -13.53 -9.05
N GLN A 175 -2.06 -13.33 -9.94
CA GLN A 175 -0.65 -13.51 -9.64
C GLN A 175 -0.16 -12.43 -8.66
N ALA A 176 -0.49 -11.17 -8.91
CA ALA A 176 -0.15 -10.06 -8.01
C ALA A 176 -0.78 -10.26 -6.62
N GLN A 177 -2.01 -10.78 -6.54
CA GLN A 177 -2.72 -11.03 -5.29
C GLN A 177 -2.05 -12.09 -4.41
N GLN A 178 -1.25 -13.01 -4.99
CA GLN A 178 -0.53 -14.03 -4.20
C GLN A 178 0.33 -13.40 -3.10
N ARG A 179 0.83 -12.17 -3.31
CA ARG A 179 1.64 -11.41 -2.35
C ARG A 179 0.95 -11.22 -1.00
N TRP A 180 -0.38 -11.06 -0.99
CA TRP A 180 -1.17 -10.83 0.23
C TRP A 180 -2.29 -11.85 0.44
N ARG A 181 -2.32 -12.94 -0.33
CA ARG A 181 -3.33 -13.99 -0.20
C ARG A 181 -3.39 -14.58 1.21
N HIS A 182 -2.25 -14.69 1.87
CA HIS A 182 -2.13 -15.17 3.25
C HIS A 182 -2.76 -14.22 4.30
N LEU A 183 -3.06 -12.97 3.92
CA LEU A 183 -3.73 -11.98 4.76
C LEU A 183 -5.26 -12.01 4.61
N ILE A 184 -5.78 -12.76 3.62
CA ILE A 184 -7.22 -12.91 3.42
C ILE A 184 -7.76 -13.70 4.62
N PRO A 185 -8.67 -13.13 5.43
CA PRO A 185 -9.23 -13.84 6.57
C PRO A 185 -9.93 -15.12 6.11
N GLU A 186 -9.93 -16.17 6.93
CA GLU A 186 -10.73 -17.37 6.69
C GLU A 186 -12.22 -17.07 6.96
N LEU A 187 -13.16 -17.64 6.18
CA LEU A 187 -14.59 -17.50 6.50
C LEU A 187 -14.93 -18.29 7.78
N PRO A 188 -15.92 -17.86 8.57
CA PRO A 188 -16.34 -18.59 9.77
C PRO A 188 -16.70 -20.06 9.49
N HIS A 189 -17.36 -20.35 8.37
CA HIS A 189 -17.70 -21.72 8.01
C HIS A 189 -16.48 -22.53 7.52
N GLU A 190 -15.56 -21.91 6.79
CA GLU A 190 -14.29 -22.55 6.39
C GLU A 190 -13.47 -22.93 7.64
N ARG A 191 -13.43 -22.01 8.61
CA ARG A 191 -12.83 -22.25 9.93
C ARG A 191 -13.50 -23.41 10.65
N GLN A 192 -14.83 -23.41 10.74
CA GLN A 192 -15.59 -24.50 11.37
C GLN A 192 -15.33 -25.85 10.69
N ILE A 193 -15.29 -25.87 9.35
CA ILE A 193 -14.94 -27.07 8.59
C ILE A 193 -13.52 -27.53 8.92
N ARG A 194 -12.54 -26.62 8.95
CA ARG A 194 -11.15 -26.93 9.33
C ARG A 194 -11.04 -27.46 10.76
N GLU A 195 -11.72 -26.84 11.72
CA GLU A 195 -11.76 -27.27 13.12
C GLU A 195 -12.43 -28.63 13.27
N MET A 196 -13.52 -28.88 12.55
CA MET A 196 -14.19 -30.19 12.51
C MET A 196 -13.29 -31.27 11.90
N MET A 197 -12.61 -31.00 10.78
CA MET A 197 -11.68 -31.95 10.15
C MET A 197 -10.44 -32.23 11.02
N ALA A 198 -10.07 -31.30 11.89
CA ALA A 198 -8.99 -31.48 12.87
C ALA A 198 -9.44 -32.18 14.16
N SER A 199 -10.75 -32.42 14.34
CA SER A 199 -11.30 -33.12 15.50
C SER A 199 -10.96 -34.61 15.48
N PRO A 200 -10.72 -35.26 16.64
CA PRO A 200 -10.63 -36.72 16.74
C PRO A 200 -11.85 -37.47 16.17
N GLU A 201 -12.99 -36.81 16.07
CA GLU A 201 -14.26 -37.37 15.56
C GLU A 201 -14.34 -37.38 14.02
N TRP A 202 -13.43 -36.69 13.32
CA TRP A 202 -13.45 -36.58 11.86
C TRP A 202 -13.54 -37.93 11.12
N PRO A 203 -12.79 -38.99 11.48
CA PRO A 203 -12.86 -40.26 10.77
C PRO A 203 -14.26 -40.89 10.77
N GLU A 204 -15.01 -40.74 11.86
CA GLU A 204 -16.38 -41.26 11.96
C GLU A 204 -17.35 -40.41 11.14
N ILE A 205 -17.18 -39.09 11.17
CA ILE A 205 -17.98 -38.12 10.40
C ILE A 205 -17.77 -38.36 8.89
N GLU A 206 -16.52 -38.49 8.45
CA GLU A 206 -16.15 -38.74 7.04
C GLU A 206 -16.70 -40.07 6.54
N ALA A 207 -16.59 -41.15 7.33
CA ALA A 207 -17.17 -42.44 7.00
C ALA A 207 -18.70 -42.37 6.82
N GLY A 208 -19.39 -41.61 7.68
CA GLY A 208 -20.82 -41.37 7.57
C GLY A 208 -21.23 -40.58 6.31
N PHE A 209 -20.45 -39.58 5.91
CA PHE A 209 -20.68 -38.83 4.66
C PHE A 209 -20.49 -39.72 3.42
N ASN A 210 -19.40 -40.50 3.37
CA ASN A 210 -19.10 -41.39 2.24
C ASN A 210 -20.17 -42.47 2.07
N ALA A 211 -20.67 -43.05 3.16
CA ALA A 211 -21.74 -44.05 3.13
C ALA A 211 -23.07 -43.49 2.56
N ARG A 212 -23.36 -42.19 2.75
CA ARG A 212 -24.57 -41.54 2.22
C ARG A 212 -24.47 -41.18 0.74
N GLN A 213 -23.26 -40.96 0.21
CA GLN A 213 -23.05 -40.68 -1.22
C GLN A 213 -23.05 -41.94 -2.09
N ALA A 214 -22.89 -43.11 -1.49
CA ALA A 214 -22.88 -44.40 -2.19
C ALA A 214 -24.28 -45.03 -2.38
N LEU A 215 -25.35 -44.34 -1.95
CA LEU A 215 -26.76 -44.72 -2.10
C LEU A 215 -27.41 -43.94 -3.24
#